data_AF-A0A8J7NG62-F1
#
_entry.id   AF-A0A8J7NG62-F1
#
_cell.length_a   1.000
_cell.length_b   1.000
_cell.length_c   1.000
_cell.angle_alpha   90.00
_cell.angle_beta   90.00
_cell.angle_gamma   90.00
#
_symmetry.space_group_name_H-M   'P 1'
#
loop_
_entity.id
_entity.type
_entity.pdbx_description
1 polymer ?
#
loop_
_entity_poly.entity_id
_entity_poly.type
_entity_poly.pdbx_seq_one_letter_code
_entity_poly.pdbx_strand_id
1 'polypeptide(L)'
;MMVVVGVTYKSIARKASEASLGMNDKSWVLLCHCPGFTFLHDNQNTELSGPECSRVGVYLDHAAGKLEFYAVSDAGGLTLLHRVQTVFTEPLYPGFYLSGGFDMMEPGFYGSSVELCEP
;
A
#
# COMPACT_ATOMS: atom_id res chain seq x y z
N MET A 1 -9.92 -10.38 -3.79
CA MET A 1 -8.50 -10.39 -3.37
C MET A 1 -8.18 -9.09 -2.67
N MET A 2 -7.46 -9.11 -1.55
CA MET A 2 -6.95 -7.90 -0.88
C MET A 2 -5.45 -7.80 -1.11
N VAL A 3 -5.00 -6.58 -1.43
CA VAL A 3 -3.58 -6.26 -1.64
C VAL A 3 -3.21 -5.16 -0.67
N VAL A 4 -2.12 -5.33 0.06
CA VAL A 4 -1.53 -4.25 0.86
C VAL A 4 -0.24 -3.84 0.18
N VAL A 5 -0.07 -2.54 -0.03
CA VAL A 5 1.13 -1.96 -0.64
C VAL A 5 1.57 -0.72 0.12
N GLY A 6 2.87 -0.56 0.33
CA GLY A 6 3.41 0.67 0.90
C GLY A 6 4.87 0.51 1.28
N VAL A 7 5.25 1.11 2.40
CA VAL A 7 6.64 1.16 2.86
C VAL A 7 6.76 0.83 4.33
N THR A 8 7.91 0.29 4.71
CA THR A 8 8.23 -0.09 6.09
C THR A 8 9.69 0.15 6.41
N TYR A 9 10.00 0.41 7.67
CA TYR A 9 11.38 0.37 8.16
C TYR A 9 11.91 -1.06 8.23
N LYS A 10 13.24 -1.20 8.13
CA LYS A 10 13.89 -2.50 8.32
C LYS A 10 13.71 -3.05 9.73
N SER A 11 13.50 -2.17 10.70
CA SER A 11 13.34 -2.46 12.13
C SER A 11 11.95 -3.01 12.52
N ILE A 12 11.03 -3.17 11.55
CA ILE A 12 9.76 -3.87 11.78
C ILE A 12 10.03 -5.31 12.26
N ALA A 13 9.18 -5.80 13.17
CA ALA A 13 9.23 -7.20 13.57
C ALA A 13 8.94 -8.11 12.36
N ARG A 14 9.43 -9.35 12.41
CA ARG A 14 9.24 -10.35 11.33
C ARG A 14 8.46 -11.58 11.79
N LYS A 15 7.99 -11.58 13.03
CA LYS A 15 7.21 -12.65 13.63
C LYS A 15 6.10 -12.05 14.49
N ALA A 16 5.03 -12.83 14.68
CA ALA A 16 3.86 -12.47 15.47
C ALA A 16 3.11 -11.24 14.92
N SER A 17 2.19 -10.70 15.71
CA SER A 17 1.28 -9.60 15.32
C SER A 17 2.02 -8.31 14.96
N GLU A 18 3.18 -8.04 15.58
CA GLU A 18 4.00 -6.85 15.32
C GLU A 18 4.63 -6.84 13.92
N ALA A 19 4.62 -7.98 13.21
CA ALA A 19 5.11 -8.09 11.84
C ALA A 19 4.09 -7.64 10.78
N SER A 20 2.84 -7.41 11.19
CA SER A 20 1.77 -7.01 10.28
C SER A 20 1.97 -5.57 9.80
N LEU A 21 2.02 -5.38 8.49
CA LEU A 21 2.12 -4.06 7.87
C LEU A 21 0.91 -3.19 8.23
N GLY A 22 1.15 -1.93 8.57
CA GLY A 22 0.14 -0.94 8.98
C GLY A 22 -0.30 -1.05 10.45
N MET A 23 0.01 -2.16 11.12
CA MET A 23 -0.37 -2.43 12.52
C MET A 23 0.76 -2.08 13.50
N ASN A 24 1.61 -1.13 13.13
CA ASN A 24 2.75 -0.62 13.90
C ASN A 24 3.14 0.78 13.39
N ASP A 25 3.94 1.47 14.18
CA ASP A 25 4.49 2.80 13.91
C ASP A 25 5.65 2.81 12.90
N LYS A 26 6.05 1.64 12.38
CA LYS A 26 7.19 1.46 11.47
C LYS A 26 6.77 1.24 10.02
N SER A 27 5.47 1.22 9.72
CA SER A 27 4.96 0.95 8.39
C SER A 27 3.78 1.86 8.04
N TRP A 28 3.73 2.25 6.77
CA TRP A 28 2.68 3.06 6.17
C TRP A 28 2.22 2.36 4.91
N VAL A 29 0.98 1.87 4.91
CA VAL A 29 0.48 1.04 3.81
C VAL A 29 -0.94 1.39 3.42
N LEU A 30 -1.26 1.10 2.17
CA LEU A 30 -2.59 1.16 1.58
C LEU A 30 -3.10 -0.25 1.38
N LEU A 31 -4.18 -0.60 2.07
CA LEU A 31 -4.99 -1.77 1.79
C LEU A 31 -5.94 -1.44 0.65
N CYS A 32 -5.79 -2.15 -0.47
CA CYS A 32 -6.64 -2.09 -1.64
C CYS A 32 -7.65 -3.24 -1.57
N HIS A 33 -8.93 -2.92 -1.61
CA HIS A 33 -10.03 -3.88 -1.70
C HIS A 33 -11.02 -3.41 -2.77
N CYS A 34 -11.83 -4.29 -3.34
CA CYS A 34 -12.89 -3.84 -4.23
C CYS A 34 -14.12 -3.50 -3.37
N PRO A 35 -14.66 -2.26 -3.40
CA PRO A 35 -14.35 -1.12 -4.29
C PRO A 35 -13.64 0.08 -3.62
N GLY A 36 -12.72 -0.12 -2.67
CA GLY A 36 -12.12 1.00 -1.92
C GLY A 36 -10.69 0.83 -1.43
N PHE A 37 -10.26 1.84 -0.68
CA PHE A 37 -8.92 1.87 -0.10
C PHE A 37 -8.99 2.20 1.38
N THR A 38 -8.09 1.59 2.15
CA THR A 38 -7.93 1.91 3.57
C THR A 38 -6.45 2.16 3.83
N PHE A 39 -6.12 3.34 4.32
CA PHE A 39 -4.77 3.64 4.78
C PHE A 39 -4.57 3.10 6.20
N LEU A 40 -3.43 2.45 6.43
CA LEU A 40 -3.07 1.79 7.69
C LEU A 40 -1.70 2.28 8.16
N HIS A 41 -1.65 2.77 9.40
CA HIS A 41 -0.42 3.14 10.10
C HIS A 41 -0.68 3.17 11.62
N ASP A 42 0.24 2.62 12.42
CA ASP A 42 0.16 2.66 13.89
C ASP A 42 -1.19 2.15 14.47
N ASN A 43 -1.69 1.04 13.92
CA ASN A 43 -3.01 0.48 14.25
C ASN A 43 -4.20 1.42 13.98
N GLN A 44 -3.99 2.52 13.27
CA GLN A 44 -5.05 3.41 12.81
C GLN A 44 -5.44 3.09 11.38
N ASN A 45 -6.74 3.07 11.14
CA ASN A 45 -7.34 2.81 9.84
C ASN A 45 -8.07 4.07 9.37
N THR A 46 -7.74 4.56 8.18
CA THR A 46 -8.45 5.66 7.54
C THR A 46 -9.05 5.17 6.24
N GLU A 47 -10.38 5.08 6.18
CA GLU A 47 -11.09 4.79 4.93
C GLU A 47 -10.95 5.94 3.96
N LEU A 48 -10.66 5.62 2.70
CA LEU A 48 -10.43 6.60 1.66
C LEU A 48 -11.44 6.41 0.53
N SER A 49 -11.89 7.52 -0.03
CA SER A 49 -12.62 7.55 -1.28
C SER A 49 -11.65 7.68 -2.44
N GLY A 50 -11.94 7.03 -3.56
CA GLY A 50 -11.14 7.11 -4.77
C GLY A 50 -11.87 6.48 -5.95
N PRO A 51 -11.37 6.68 -7.18
CA PRO A 51 -11.89 5.97 -8.33
C PRO A 51 -11.58 4.48 -8.22
N GLU A 52 -12.38 3.65 -8.87
CA GLU A 52 -11.99 2.26 -9.12
C GLU A 52 -10.70 2.24 -9.94
N CYS A 53 -9.69 1.50 -9.47
CA CYS A 53 -8.44 1.34 -10.20
C CYS A 53 -7.86 -0.06 -10.02
N SER A 54 -7.17 -0.54 -11.06
CA SER A 54 -6.44 -1.80 -11.05
C SER A 54 -4.99 -1.64 -10.57
N ARG A 55 -4.49 -0.41 -10.50
CA ARG A 55 -3.07 -0.10 -10.24
C ARG A 55 -2.93 1.04 -9.24
N VAL A 56 -2.02 0.86 -8.29
CA VAL A 56 -1.64 1.86 -7.29
C VAL A 56 -0.19 2.26 -7.48
N GLY A 57 0.05 3.57 -7.46
CA GLY A 57 1.39 4.16 -7.41
C GLY A 57 1.73 4.57 -5.98
N VAL A 58 2.99 4.37 -5.59
CA VAL A 58 3.54 4.86 -4.32
C VAL A 58 4.75 5.74 -4.62
N TYR A 59 4.68 7.00 -4.18
CA TYR A 59 5.75 7.97 -4.34
C TYR A 59 6.34 8.33 -2.97
N LEU A 60 7.68 8.34 -2.90
CA LEU A 60 8.42 8.67 -1.69
C LEU A 60 9.45 9.76 -1.99
N ASP A 61 9.36 10.86 -1.25
CA ASP A 61 10.44 11.83 -1.08
C ASP A 61 10.91 11.76 0.37
N HIS A 62 11.97 11.00 0.60
CA HIS A 62 12.49 10.74 1.94
C HIS A 62 13.02 12.02 2.60
N ALA A 63 13.75 12.85 1.83
CA ALA A 63 14.35 14.09 2.32
C ALA A 63 13.29 15.14 2.70
N ALA A 64 12.21 15.24 1.91
CA ALA A 64 11.09 16.11 2.22
C ALA A 64 10.09 15.50 3.21
N GLY A 65 10.27 14.24 3.63
CA GLY A 65 9.36 13.57 4.56
C GLY A 65 7.97 13.32 3.99
N LYS A 66 7.87 13.07 2.68
CA LYS A 66 6.60 12.99 1.95
C LYS A 66 6.40 11.59 1.37
N LEU A 67 5.25 10.99 1.67
CA LEU A 67 4.82 9.71 1.09
C LEU A 67 3.40 9.88 0.52
N GLU A 68 3.22 9.53 -0.73
CA GLU A 68 1.96 9.75 -1.46
C GLU A 68 1.52 8.46 -2.15
N PHE A 69 0.22 8.18 -2.07
CA PHE A 69 -0.44 7.05 -2.69
C PHE A 69 -1.38 7.53 -3.78
N TYR A 70 -1.32 6.90 -4.95
CA TYR A 70 -2.09 7.29 -6.12
C TYR A 70 -2.88 6.11 -6.70
N ALA A 71 -4.12 6.35 -7.11
CA ALA A 71 -4.80 5.50 -8.07
C ALA A 71 -4.30 5.86 -9.47
N VAL A 72 -3.92 4.84 -10.24
CA VAL A 72 -3.46 4.99 -11.62
C VAL A 72 -4.55 4.48 -12.56
N SER A 73 -5.05 5.34 -13.44
CA SER A 73 -6.03 4.95 -14.46
C SER A 73 -5.35 4.20 -15.61
N ASP A 74 -6.13 3.48 -16.41
CA ASP A 74 -5.63 2.76 -17.59
C ASP A 74 -4.98 3.71 -18.62
N ALA A 75 -5.41 4.97 -18.65
CA ALA A 75 -4.82 6.03 -19.48
C ALA A 75 -3.56 6.66 -18.86
N GLY A 76 -3.09 6.18 -17.71
CA GLY A 76 -1.91 6.69 -17.00
C GLY A 76 -2.15 7.94 -16.15
N GLY A 77 -3.41 8.34 -15.95
CA GLY A 77 -3.75 9.46 -15.07
C GLY A 77 -3.54 9.10 -13.60
N LEU A 78 -3.00 10.04 -12.82
CA LEU A 78 -2.75 9.87 -11.39
C LEU A 78 -3.79 10.63 -10.57
N THR A 79 -4.50 9.92 -9.68
CA THR A 79 -5.39 10.52 -8.68
C THR A 79 -4.81 10.30 -7.30
N LEU A 80 -4.50 11.38 -6.57
CA LEU A 80 -3.99 11.29 -5.20
C LEU A 80 -5.07 10.69 -4.27
N LEU A 81 -4.73 9.58 -3.61
CA LEU A 81 -5.58 8.91 -2.63
C LEU A 81 -5.26 9.37 -1.21
N HIS A 82 -3.96 9.42 -0.87
CA HIS A 82 -3.52 9.79 0.46
C HIS A 82 -2.10 10.36 0.44
N ARG A 83 -1.83 11.27 1.38
CA ARG A 83 -0.50 11.84 1.60
C ARG A 83 -0.18 11.81 3.08
N VAL A 84 1.01 11.30 3.38
CA VAL A 84 1.64 11.38 4.69
C VAL A 84 2.74 12.43 4.63
N GLN A 85 2.78 13.28 5.64
CA GLN A 85 3.88 14.22 5.88
C GLN A 85 4.47 13.91 7.25
N THR A 86 5.67 13.36 7.29
CA THR A 86 6.33 12.94 8.54
C THR A 86 7.85 12.95 8.41
N VAL A 87 8.57 12.86 9.53
CA VAL A 87 10.03 12.73 9.52
C VAL A 87 10.37 11.24 9.54
N PHE A 88 10.93 10.74 8.45
CA PHE A 88 11.40 9.36 8.39
C PHE A 88 12.74 9.23 9.11
N THR A 89 12.79 8.35 10.12
CA THR A 89 13.96 8.17 10.99
C THR A 89 14.88 7.05 10.51
N GLU A 90 14.41 6.21 9.60
CA GLU A 90 15.17 5.11 9.00
C GLU A 90 14.97 5.07 7.47
N PRO A 91 15.85 4.37 6.73
CA PRO A 91 15.58 4.01 5.34
C PRO A 91 14.29 3.19 5.21
N LEU A 92 13.49 3.51 4.21
CA LEU A 92 12.24 2.83 3.90
C LEU A 92 12.43 1.75 2.85
N TYR A 93 11.70 0.65 3.01
CA TYR A 93 11.70 -0.49 2.12
C TYR A 93 10.29 -0.73 1.60
N PRO A 94 10.11 -1.08 0.32
CA PRO A 94 8.81 -1.50 -0.20
C PRO A 94 8.27 -2.70 0.57
N GLY A 95 7.00 -2.64 0.96
CA GLY A 95 6.29 -3.69 1.68
C GLY A 95 4.99 -4.06 0.96
N PHE A 96 4.76 -5.37 0.82
CA PHE A 96 3.60 -5.91 0.13
C PHE A 96 3.02 -7.09 0.90
N TYR A 97 1.69 -7.23 0.87
CA TYR A 97 1.00 -8.43 1.33
C TYR A 97 -0.13 -8.77 0.37
N LEU A 98 -0.21 -10.04 -0.02
CA LEU A 98 -1.21 -10.58 -0.94
C LEU A 98 -2.05 -11.59 -0.17
N SER A 99 -3.35 -11.32 -0.02
CA SER A 99 -4.27 -12.35 0.47
C SER A 99 -4.77 -13.16 -0.73
N GLY A 100 -4.47 -14.45 -0.77
CA GLY A 100 -5.13 -15.35 -1.73
C GLY A 100 -6.63 -15.36 -1.50
N GLY A 101 -7.42 -15.11 -2.55
CA GLY A 101 -8.83 -15.45 -2.54
C GLY A 101 -8.95 -16.97 -2.71
N PHE A 102 -9.52 -17.66 -1.73
CA PHE A 102 -10.16 -18.94 -2.02
C PHE A 102 -11.41 -18.63 -2.85
N ASP A 103 -11.24 -18.43 -4.15
CA ASP A 103 -12.35 -18.42 -5.08
C ASP A 103 -12.27 -19.70 -5.90
N MET A 104 -13.00 -20.72 -5.43
CA MET A 104 -13.45 -21.78 -6.33
C MET A 104 -14.42 -21.12 -7.31
N MET A 105 -14.17 -21.31 -8.61
CA MET A 105 -15.07 -21.04 -9.73
C MET A 105 -15.33 -19.55 -10.08
N GLU A 106 -14.36 -18.87 -10.68
CA GLU A 106 -14.64 -17.94 -11.80
C GLU A 106 -13.42 -17.95 -12.75
N PRO A 107 -13.54 -18.41 -14.00
CA PRO A 107 -12.46 -18.35 -14.98
C PRO A 107 -12.29 -16.90 -15.45
N GLY A 108 -11.36 -16.16 -14.86
CA GLY A 108 -11.04 -14.79 -15.26
C GLY A 108 -10.35 -13.90 -14.24
N PHE A 109 -10.06 -14.39 -13.03
CA PHE A 109 -9.42 -13.55 -12.01
C PHE A 109 -7.91 -13.41 -12.26
N TYR A 110 -7.54 -12.24 -12.79
CA TYR A 110 -6.18 -11.79 -13.02
C TYR A 110 -5.34 -11.87 -11.74
N GLY A 111 -4.14 -12.45 -11.83
CA GLY A 111 -3.19 -12.44 -10.73
C GLY A 111 -2.76 -11.01 -10.37
N SER A 112 -2.62 -10.71 -9.08
CA SER A 112 -1.96 -9.48 -8.65
C SER A 112 -0.46 -9.59 -8.88
N SER A 113 0.11 -8.60 -9.55
CA SER A 113 1.56 -8.40 -9.66
C SER A 113 2.00 -7.14 -8.91
N VAL A 114 3.28 -7.09 -8.59
CA VAL A 114 3.95 -5.94 -8.00
C VAL A 114 5.25 -5.74 -8.75
N GLU A 115 5.53 -4.51 -9.16
CA GLU A 115 6.75 -4.12 -9.85
C GLU A 115 7.36 -2.90 -9.16
N LEU A 116 8.68 -2.89 -9.02
CA LEU A 116 9.42 -1.72 -8.56
C LEU A 116 9.83 -0.93 -9.81
N CYS A 117 9.41 0.34 -9.91
CA CYS A 117 9.92 1.21 -10.96
C CYS A 117 11.42 1.44 -10.75
N GLU A 118 12.20 1.37 -11.83
CA GLU A 118 13.59 1.82 -11.81
C GLU A 118 13.64 3.35 -11.62
N PRO A 119 14.67 3.87 -10.92
CA PRO A 119 14.81 5.30 -10.61
C PRO A 119 15.07 6.18 -11.84
#